data_AF-A0A600DD64-F1
#
_entry.id   AF-A0A600DD64-F1
#
_cell.length_a   1.000
_cell.length_b   1.000
_cell.length_c   1.000
_cell.angle_alpha   90.00
_cell.angle_beta   90.00
_cell.angle_gamma   90.00
#
_symmetry.space_group_name_H-M   'P 1'
#
loop_
_entity.id
_entity.type
_entity.pdbx_description
1 polymer ?
#
loop_
_entity_poly.entity_id
_entity_poly.type
_entity_poly.pdbx_seq_one_letter_code
_entity_poly.pdbx_strand_id
1 'polypeptide(L)'
;MVGKITSNPYKDIESVTLLNVDGITDEKLLKFSLRRNVEWGKTQFRDKLPLAINNSFRANQTVFSANEYWKELNHWLSVAFISDNEAYISSRIEQTEGINNLDIAQYSIIINKIEAIAQTIADNDNLDFDNKELLALFENTYKELRKNRTFTVTTQQVFLSPGDLWAKTSGSRKKSLLVVCTFLIMFNIEPSFADDKDKIFFDNNYESISLLINKVKNDENFEEV
;
A
#
# COMPACT_ATOMS: atom_id res chain seq x y z
N MET A 1 6.46 0.65 -18.05
CA MET A 1 5.57 1.73 -17.57
C MET A 1 4.20 1.15 -17.31
N VAL A 2 3.51 1.65 -16.29
CA VAL A 2 2.14 1.27 -15.94
C VAL A 2 1.27 2.50 -16.15
N GLY A 3 0.06 2.34 -16.70
CA GLY A 3 -0.79 3.48 -17.02
C GLY A 3 -2.27 3.22 -16.77
N LYS A 4 -3.02 4.29 -16.51
CA LYS A 4 -4.47 4.25 -16.31
C LYS A 4 -5.18 4.68 -17.59
N ILE A 5 -6.16 3.90 -18.01
CA ILE A 5 -7.04 4.28 -19.12
C ILE A 5 -8.02 5.35 -18.64
N THR A 6 -8.04 6.50 -19.30
CA THR A 6 -8.90 7.65 -18.93
C THR A 6 -10.04 7.90 -19.91
N SER A 7 -10.09 7.17 -21.03
CA SER A 7 -11.16 7.32 -22.03
C SER A 7 -11.80 5.99 -22.43
N ASN A 8 -13.04 6.09 -22.90
CA ASN A 8 -13.65 5.06 -23.72
C ASN A 8 -12.85 4.88 -25.03
N PRO A 9 -12.96 3.71 -25.68
CA PRO A 9 -12.36 3.51 -27.01
C PRO A 9 -12.95 4.51 -28.01
N TYR A 10 -12.08 5.19 -28.74
CA TYR A 10 -12.45 6.13 -29.80
C TYR A 10 -11.69 5.85 -31.09
N LYS A 11 -12.21 6.37 -32.20
CA LYS A 11 -11.57 6.28 -33.52
C LYS A 11 -10.81 7.57 -33.79
N ASP A 12 -9.53 7.42 -34.12
CA ASP A 12 -8.64 8.50 -34.52
C ASP A 12 -7.73 7.99 -35.63
N ILE A 13 -7.80 8.65 -36.78
CA ILE A 13 -7.22 8.20 -38.05
C ILE A 13 -5.80 8.75 -38.22
N GLU A 14 -5.41 9.74 -37.41
CA GLU A 14 -4.08 10.35 -37.50
C GLU A 14 -3.03 9.35 -37.07
N SER A 15 -2.00 9.15 -37.88
CA SER A 15 -0.94 8.18 -37.55
C SER A 15 0.01 8.76 -36.49
N VAL A 16 0.47 7.91 -35.57
CA VAL A 16 1.30 8.34 -34.43
C VAL A 16 2.60 7.56 -34.46
N THR A 17 3.66 8.22 -34.03
CA THR A 17 4.99 7.64 -33.87
C THR A 17 5.24 7.26 -32.43
N LEU A 18 5.99 6.18 -32.20
CA LEU A 18 6.39 5.79 -30.84
C LEU A 18 7.45 6.75 -30.31
N LEU A 19 7.30 7.20 -29.07
CA LEU A 19 8.35 7.92 -28.36
C LEU A 19 9.09 6.92 -27.46
N ASN A 20 10.39 6.72 -27.71
CA ASN A 20 11.20 5.85 -26.86
C ASN A 20 11.48 6.51 -25.50
N VAL A 21 11.93 5.69 -24.55
CA VAL A 21 12.31 6.13 -23.19
C VAL A 21 13.40 7.21 -23.23
N ASP A 22 14.25 7.20 -24.25
CA ASP A 22 15.34 8.16 -24.48
C ASP A 22 14.87 9.46 -25.18
N GLY A 23 13.56 9.64 -25.38
CA GLY A 23 12.97 10.82 -26.04
C GLY A 23 13.06 10.80 -27.58
N ILE A 24 13.74 9.82 -28.16
CA ILE A 24 13.87 9.67 -29.61
C ILE A 24 12.57 9.08 -30.18
N THR A 25 12.05 9.72 -31.23
CA THR A 25 10.88 9.25 -31.96
C THR A 25 11.26 8.11 -32.90
N ASP A 26 10.57 6.98 -32.79
CA ASP A 26 10.73 5.84 -33.71
C ASP A 26 10.13 6.19 -35.09
N GLU A 27 10.78 5.74 -36.15
CA GLU A 27 10.32 5.92 -37.54
C GLU A 27 9.06 5.08 -37.85
N LYS A 28 8.73 4.10 -36.99
CA LYS A 28 7.53 3.27 -37.16
C LYS A 28 6.24 4.05 -36.90
N LEU A 29 5.49 4.27 -37.97
CA LEU A 29 4.13 4.79 -37.94
C LEU A 29 3.12 3.72 -37.50
N LEU A 30 2.44 3.97 -36.38
CA LEU A 30 1.30 3.19 -35.93
C LEU A 30 0.06 3.57 -36.74
N LYS A 31 -0.38 2.67 -37.60
CA LYS A 31 -1.55 2.85 -38.50
C LYS A 31 -2.89 2.49 -37.84
N PHE A 32 -2.87 2.09 -36.58
CA PHE A 32 -4.08 1.66 -35.88
C PHE A 32 -4.94 2.87 -35.49
N SER A 33 -6.22 2.78 -35.84
CA SER A 33 -7.16 3.88 -35.64
C SER A 33 -8.00 3.78 -34.36
N LEU A 34 -7.99 2.63 -33.68
CA LEU A 34 -8.72 2.45 -32.43
C LEU A 34 -7.81 2.85 -31.26
N ARG A 35 -8.26 3.80 -30.44
CA ARG A 35 -7.43 4.43 -29.41
C ARG A 35 -8.12 4.55 -28.08
N ARG A 36 -7.29 4.72 -27.05
CA ARG A 36 -7.66 5.08 -25.70
C ARG A 36 -6.62 6.02 -25.13
N ASN A 37 -7.06 7.01 -24.38
CA ASN A 37 -6.17 7.87 -23.63
C ASN A 37 -5.62 7.08 -22.44
N VAL A 38 -4.30 7.15 -22.27
CA VAL A 38 -3.58 6.52 -21.16
C VAL A 38 -2.79 7.59 -20.44
N GLU A 39 -3.04 7.72 -19.15
CA GLU A 39 -2.17 8.46 -18.25
C GLU A 39 -1.07 7.52 -17.76
N TRP A 40 0.16 7.77 -18.19
CA TRP A 40 1.30 6.93 -17.83
C TRP A 40 1.85 7.34 -16.47
N GLY A 41 1.99 6.35 -15.58
CA GLY A 41 2.64 6.50 -14.28
C GLY A 41 4.15 6.24 -14.36
N LYS A 42 4.76 6.08 -13.19
CA LYS A 42 6.21 5.85 -13.06
C LYS A 42 6.67 4.61 -13.84
N THR A 43 7.88 4.68 -14.37
CA THR A 43 8.55 3.52 -14.97
C THR A 43 8.84 2.50 -13.89
N GLN A 44 8.25 1.31 -14.03
CA GLN A 44 8.55 0.16 -13.18
C GLN A 44 9.46 -0.82 -13.93
N PHE A 45 10.46 -1.34 -13.24
CA PHE A 45 11.44 -2.26 -13.83
C PHE A 45 10.89 -3.69 -13.90
N ARG A 46 11.13 -4.36 -15.03
CA ARG A 46 10.57 -5.68 -15.35
C ARG A 46 11.17 -6.81 -14.52
N ASP A 47 12.41 -6.65 -14.07
CA ASP A 47 13.12 -7.55 -13.16
C ASP A 47 12.48 -7.61 -11.76
N LYS A 48 11.79 -6.56 -11.34
CA LYS A 48 11.04 -6.51 -10.07
C LYS A 48 9.62 -7.08 -10.17
N LEU A 49 9.17 -7.52 -11.35
CA LEU A 49 7.82 -8.12 -11.50
C LEU A 49 7.75 -9.48 -10.82
N PRO A 50 6.65 -9.77 -10.10
CA PRO A 50 6.37 -11.12 -9.63
C PRO A 50 6.39 -12.13 -10.78
N LEU A 51 7.01 -13.30 -10.53
CA LEU A 51 7.23 -14.32 -11.57
C LEU A 51 5.93 -14.76 -12.25
N ALA A 52 4.84 -14.86 -11.48
CA ALA A 52 3.51 -15.22 -11.95
C ALA A 52 3.02 -14.27 -13.06
N ILE A 53 3.29 -12.97 -12.92
CA ILE A 53 2.91 -11.95 -13.89
C ILE A 53 3.89 -11.91 -15.07
N ASN A 54 5.19 -12.15 -14.82
CA ASN A 54 6.20 -12.17 -15.87
C ASN A 54 5.91 -13.24 -16.94
N ASN A 55 5.33 -14.38 -16.54
CA ASN A 55 4.90 -15.42 -17.48
C ASN A 55 3.77 -14.94 -18.41
N SER A 56 2.81 -14.17 -17.89
CA SER A 56 1.74 -13.57 -18.70
C SER A 56 2.29 -12.58 -19.73
N PHE A 57 3.36 -11.85 -19.39
CA PHE A 57 4.08 -10.97 -20.32
C PHE A 57 5.02 -11.70 -21.30
N ARG A 58 5.14 -13.03 -21.25
CA ARG A 58 5.88 -13.85 -22.23
C ARG A 58 4.97 -14.46 -23.29
N ALA A 59 3.65 -14.38 -23.11
CA ALA A 59 2.69 -14.86 -24.09
C ALA A 59 2.71 -13.97 -25.35
N ASN A 60 2.48 -14.57 -26.53
CA ASN A 60 2.43 -13.86 -27.82
C ASN A 60 1.15 -13.01 -28.00
N GLN A 61 0.44 -12.70 -26.92
CA GLN A 61 -0.81 -11.93 -26.95
C GLN A 61 -0.53 -10.46 -26.60
N THR A 62 -1.06 -9.55 -27.42
CA THR A 62 -0.92 -8.10 -27.20
C THR A 62 -1.83 -7.58 -26.08
N VAL A 63 -2.91 -8.29 -25.77
CA VAL A 63 -3.88 -7.95 -24.71
C VAL A 63 -4.22 -9.22 -23.96
N PHE A 64 -4.07 -9.21 -22.64
CA PHE A 64 -4.46 -10.31 -21.75
C PHE A 64 -5.09 -9.76 -20.47
N SER A 65 -5.90 -10.57 -19.80
CA SER A 65 -6.44 -10.24 -18.48
C SER A 65 -5.43 -10.67 -17.41
N ALA A 66 -5.08 -9.75 -16.51
CA ALA A 66 -4.24 -10.06 -15.35
C ALA A 66 -5.05 -10.17 -14.05
N ASN A 67 -6.37 -10.35 -14.16
CA ASN A 67 -7.29 -10.35 -13.03
C ASN A 67 -6.98 -11.44 -11.99
N GLU A 68 -6.47 -12.60 -12.43
CA GLU A 68 -6.08 -13.69 -11.52
C GLU A 68 -4.90 -13.33 -10.62
N TYR A 69 -4.04 -12.40 -11.06
CA TYR A 69 -2.84 -11.94 -10.35
C TYR A 69 -3.00 -10.51 -9.82
N TRP A 70 -4.24 -10.06 -9.61
CA TRP A 70 -4.53 -8.68 -9.24
C TRP A 70 -3.83 -8.28 -7.94
N LYS A 71 -3.73 -9.20 -6.97
CA LYS A 71 -3.16 -8.94 -5.66
C LYS A 71 -1.64 -8.71 -5.76
N GLU A 72 -0.95 -9.61 -6.46
CA GLU A 72 0.48 -9.51 -6.74
C GLU A 72 0.81 -8.26 -7.56
N LEU A 73 -0.05 -7.91 -8.52
CA LEU A 73 0.07 -6.67 -9.28
C LEU A 73 -0.05 -5.45 -8.36
N ASN A 74 -1.05 -5.40 -7.48
CA ASN A 74 -1.21 -4.25 -6.59
C ASN A 74 -0.09 -4.15 -5.56
N HIS A 75 0.38 -5.26 -5.00
CA HIS A 75 1.58 -5.27 -4.13
C HIS A 75 2.85 -4.80 -4.86
N TRP A 76 2.94 -5.05 -6.17
CA TRP A 76 4.06 -4.56 -6.99
C TRP A 76 3.92 -3.06 -7.34
N LEU A 77 2.70 -2.59 -7.54
CA LEU A 77 2.43 -1.20 -7.93
C LEU A 77 2.40 -0.24 -6.74
N SER A 78 1.98 -0.72 -5.57
CA SER A 78 1.68 0.09 -4.40
C SER A 78 2.17 -0.60 -3.13
N VAL A 79 2.80 0.17 -2.26
CA VAL A 79 3.26 -0.31 -0.94
C VAL A 79 2.08 -0.66 -0.04
N ALA A 80 0.97 0.10 -0.13
CA ALA A 80 -0.27 -0.20 0.58
C ALA A 80 -1.50 0.14 -0.29
N PHE A 81 -2.58 -0.61 -0.14
CA PHE A 81 -3.85 -0.38 -0.84
C PHE A 81 -5.04 -0.99 -0.08
N ILE A 82 -6.26 -0.62 -0.46
CA ILE A 82 -7.50 -1.19 0.10
C ILE A 82 -8.29 -1.84 -1.01
N SER A 83 -8.72 -3.09 -0.80
CA SER A 83 -9.67 -3.80 -1.67
C SER A 83 -10.70 -4.50 -0.82
N ASP A 84 -11.97 -4.45 -1.21
CA ASP A 84 -13.08 -5.12 -0.51
C ASP A 84 -13.14 -4.87 1.01
N ASN A 85 -12.84 -3.63 1.42
CA ASN A 85 -12.73 -3.18 2.82
C ASN A 85 -11.58 -3.81 3.62
N GLU A 86 -10.63 -4.45 2.96
CA GLU A 86 -9.44 -5.02 3.59
C GLU A 86 -8.21 -4.18 3.25
N ALA A 87 -7.37 -3.93 4.26
CA ALA A 87 -6.11 -3.23 4.09
C ALA A 87 -5.01 -4.23 3.72
N TYR A 88 -4.28 -3.92 2.66
CA TYR A 88 -3.13 -4.68 2.18
C TYR A 88 -1.88 -3.81 2.31
N ILE A 89 -0.85 -4.35 2.96
CA ILE A 89 0.44 -3.71 3.19
C ILE A 89 1.53 -4.63 2.65
N SER A 90 2.53 -4.04 2.02
CA SER A 90 3.64 -4.71 1.35
C SER A 90 4.95 -4.10 1.84
N SER A 91 5.86 -4.96 2.27
CA SER A 91 7.23 -4.58 2.61
C SER A 91 8.19 -5.56 1.97
N ARG A 92 9.28 -5.05 1.40
CA ARG A 92 10.33 -5.85 0.79
C ARG A 92 11.61 -5.68 1.56
N ILE A 93 12.23 -6.79 1.95
CA ILE A 93 13.53 -6.79 2.61
C ILE A 93 14.58 -7.04 1.55
N GLU A 94 15.33 -5.99 1.20
CA GLU A 94 16.39 -6.05 0.17
C GLU A 94 17.76 -6.48 0.74
N GLN A 95 17.89 -6.62 2.07
CA GLN A 95 19.15 -7.04 2.68
C GLN A 95 19.57 -8.42 2.17
N THR A 96 20.86 -8.64 1.92
CA THR A 96 21.37 -9.93 1.42
C THR A 96 21.89 -10.83 2.54
N GLU A 97 22.18 -10.24 3.69
CA GLU A 97 22.60 -10.94 4.90
C GLU A 97 21.39 -11.39 5.73
N GLY A 98 21.62 -12.32 6.66
CA GLY A 98 20.55 -12.79 7.55
C GLY A 98 20.02 -11.64 8.43
N ILE A 99 18.70 -11.51 8.49
CA ILE A 99 18.01 -10.51 9.33
C ILE A 99 17.93 -11.04 10.76
N ASN A 100 18.13 -10.18 11.76
CA ASN A 100 17.97 -10.59 13.14
C ASN A 100 16.49 -10.89 13.42
N ASN A 101 16.22 -12.00 14.13
CA ASN A 101 14.86 -12.35 14.56
C ASN A 101 14.23 -11.24 15.42
N LEU A 102 15.04 -10.45 16.14
CA LEU A 102 14.56 -9.30 16.89
C LEU A 102 13.90 -8.27 15.98
N ASP A 103 14.52 -7.94 14.84
CA ASP A 103 14.02 -6.94 13.90
C ASP A 103 12.70 -7.40 13.25
N ILE A 104 12.60 -8.69 12.92
CA ILE A 104 11.36 -9.30 12.41
C ILE A 104 10.24 -9.23 13.45
N ALA A 105 10.57 -9.54 14.71
CA ALA A 105 9.61 -9.46 15.81
C ALA A 105 9.17 -8.01 16.07
N GLN A 106 10.10 -7.05 16.05
CA GLN A 106 9.82 -5.64 16.23
C GLN A 106 8.94 -5.10 15.11
N TYR A 107 9.25 -5.43 13.85
CA TYR A 107 8.37 -5.12 12.72
C TYR A 107 6.95 -5.66 12.92
N SER A 108 6.83 -6.93 13.36
CA SER A 108 5.52 -7.53 13.65
C SER A 108 4.79 -6.81 14.79
N ILE A 109 5.50 -6.35 15.82
CA ILE A 109 4.95 -5.54 16.91
C ILE A 109 4.44 -4.19 16.38
N ILE A 110 5.20 -3.52 15.52
CA ILE A 110 4.82 -2.25 14.90
C ILE A 110 3.54 -2.41 14.08
N ILE A 111 3.43 -3.47 13.27
CA ILE A 111 2.21 -3.77 12.50
C ILE A 111 1.00 -3.98 13.42
N ASN A 112 1.16 -4.68 14.54
CA ASN A 112 0.09 -4.84 15.53
C ASN A 112 -0.29 -3.51 16.19
N LYS A 113 0.69 -2.64 16.48
CA LYS A 113 0.44 -1.30 17.04
C LYS A 113 -0.29 -0.40 16.03
N ILE A 114 0.03 -0.48 14.75
CA ILE A 114 -0.71 0.21 13.67
C ILE A 114 -2.17 -0.23 13.65
N GLU A 115 -2.45 -1.53 13.78
CA GLU A 115 -3.83 -2.02 13.89
C GLU A 115 -4.53 -1.45 15.13
N ALA A 116 -3.84 -1.42 16.27
CA ALA A 116 -4.40 -0.87 17.50
C ALA A 116 -4.73 0.63 17.38
N ILE A 117 -3.85 1.44 16.75
CA ILE A 117 -4.14 2.85 16.45
C ILE A 117 -5.43 2.97 15.62
N ALA A 118 -5.52 2.20 14.55
CA ALA A 118 -6.68 2.21 13.67
C ALA A 118 -7.97 1.79 14.39
N GLN A 119 -7.89 0.80 15.27
CA GLN A 119 -9.02 0.35 16.09
C GLN A 119 -9.45 1.44 17.09
N THR A 120 -8.49 2.04 17.81
CA THR A 120 -8.76 3.11 18.78
C THR A 120 -9.49 4.28 18.13
N ILE A 121 -9.04 4.72 16.95
CA ILE A 121 -9.67 5.83 16.24
C ILE A 121 -11.03 5.41 15.67
N ALA A 122 -11.12 4.24 15.01
CA ALA A 122 -12.36 3.78 14.38
C ALA A 122 -13.52 3.61 15.38
N ASP A 123 -13.23 3.12 16.59
CA ASP A 123 -14.23 2.91 17.63
C ASP A 123 -14.69 4.22 18.29
N ASN A 124 -13.92 5.30 18.15
CA ASN A 124 -14.16 6.57 18.83
C ASN A 124 -14.20 7.79 17.91
N ASP A 125 -14.47 7.58 16.62
CA ASP A 125 -14.48 8.55 15.50
C ASP A 125 -15.40 9.79 15.68
N ASN A 126 -16.07 9.94 16.83
CA ASN A 126 -16.94 11.09 17.16
C ASN A 126 -16.71 11.65 18.56
N LEU A 127 -15.65 11.23 19.26
CA LEU A 127 -15.34 11.68 20.61
C LEU A 127 -14.14 12.62 20.57
N ASP A 128 -14.31 13.80 21.16
CA ASP A 128 -13.24 14.78 21.34
C ASP A 128 -12.47 14.41 22.62
N PHE A 129 -11.22 14.00 22.46
CA PHE A 129 -10.35 13.61 23.56
C PHE A 129 -9.20 14.60 23.69
N ASP A 130 -8.78 14.89 24.91
CA ASP A 130 -7.45 15.46 25.12
C ASP A 130 -6.37 14.44 24.72
N ASN A 131 -5.19 14.94 24.34
CA ASN A 131 -4.03 14.16 23.96
C ASN A 131 -3.69 13.07 24.99
N LYS A 132 -3.79 13.36 26.29
CA LYS A 132 -3.52 12.37 27.35
C LYS A 132 -4.55 11.26 27.40
N GLU A 133 -5.82 11.59 27.17
CA GLU A 133 -6.92 10.62 27.17
C GLU A 133 -6.80 9.68 25.97
N LEU A 134 -6.50 10.22 24.79
CA LEU A 134 -6.29 9.43 23.57
C LEU A 134 -5.10 8.46 23.73
N LEU A 135 -4.00 8.91 24.33
CA LEU A 135 -2.84 8.03 24.61
C LEU A 135 -3.18 6.91 25.58
N ALA A 136 -3.91 7.22 26.67
CA ALA A 136 -4.35 6.21 27.63
C ALA A 136 -5.33 5.21 27.00
N LEU A 137 -6.22 5.69 26.13
CA LEU A 137 -7.17 4.87 25.40
C LEU A 137 -6.45 3.90 24.46
N PHE A 138 -5.49 4.38 23.68
CA PHE A 138 -4.65 3.54 22.83
C PHE A 138 -3.94 2.42 23.61
N GLU A 139 -3.32 2.75 24.74
CA GLU A 139 -2.65 1.77 25.59
C GLU A 139 -3.62 0.69 26.11
N ASN A 140 -4.84 1.09 26.45
CA ASN A 140 -5.88 0.16 26.88
C ASN A 140 -6.35 -0.72 25.72
N THR A 141 -6.65 -0.14 24.55
CA THR A 141 -7.03 -0.89 23.34
C THR A 141 -5.95 -1.90 22.97
N TYR A 142 -4.67 -1.50 22.96
CA TYR A 142 -3.56 -2.40 22.64
C TYR A 142 -3.44 -3.55 23.66
N LYS A 143 -3.56 -3.25 24.96
CA LYS A 143 -3.55 -4.28 26.02
C LYS A 143 -4.71 -5.26 25.88
N GLU A 144 -5.91 -4.79 25.57
CA GLU A 144 -7.08 -5.63 25.38
C GLU A 144 -6.93 -6.54 24.16
N LEU A 145 -6.53 -5.98 23.01
CA LEU A 145 -6.26 -6.74 21.80
C LEU A 145 -5.22 -7.84 22.03
N ARG A 146 -4.15 -7.52 22.78
CA ARG A 146 -3.09 -8.47 23.13
C ARG A 146 -3.58 -9.56 24.10
N LYS A 147 -4.32 -9.18 25.14
CA LYS A 147 -4.85 -10.11 26.15
C LYS A 147 -5.81 -11.11 25.52
N ASN A 148 -6.68 -10.63 24.63
CA ASN A 148 -7.74 -11.44 24.02
C ASN A 148 -7.28 -12.13 22.73
N ARG A 149 -6.09 -11.79 22.20
CA ARG A 149 -5.56 -12.28 20.91
C ARG A 149 -6.51 -11.98 19.74
N THR A 150 -7.08 -10.78 19.72
CA THR A 150 -8.10 -10.35 18.74
C THR A 150 -7.58 -9.43 17.65
N PHE A 151 -6.26 -9.35 17.45
CA PHE A 151 -5.68 -8.70 16.28
C PHE A 151 -6.19 -9.37 15.01
N THR A 152 -6.68 -8.58 14.05
CA THR A 152 -7.15 -9.05 12.75
C THR A 152 -6.07 -8.99 11.68
N VAL A 153 -4.93 -8.36 11.97
CA VAL A 153 -3.79 -8.35 11.07
C VAL A 153 -3.15 -9.73 10.98
N THR A 154 -3.01 -10.22 9.75
CA THR A 154 -2.36 -11.48 9.42
C THR A 154 -1.21 -11.20 8.49
N THR A 155 -0.08 -11.89 8.69
CA THR A 155 1.14 -11.68 7.91
C THR A 155 1.55 -12.95 7.19
N GLN A 156 1.91 -12.83 5.92
CA GLN A 156 2.59 -13.86 5.14
C GLN A 156 4.01 -13.39 4.88
N GLN A 157 5.00 -14.25 5.15
CA GLN A 157 6.42 -13.91 5.07
C GLN A 157 7.18 -14.96 4.27
N VAL A 158 8.10 -14.50 3.41
CA VAL A 158 9.14 -15.34 2.83
C VAL A 158 10.45 -15.05 3.57
N PHE A 159 10.88 -15.97 4.44
CA PHE A 159 12.04 -15.80 5.34
C PHE A 159 13.42 -15.89 4.68
N LEU A 160 13.49 -15.89 3.35
CA LEU A 160 14.75 -15.92 2.62
C LEU A 160 15.09 -14.49 2.21
N SER A 161 16.28 -14.01 2.53
CA SER A 161 16.75 -12.70 2.06
C SER A 161 17.34 -12.82 0.66
N PRO A 162 16.88 -12.04 -0.34
CA PRO A 162 15.82 -11.02 -0.26
C PRO A 162 14.40 -11.63 -0.21
N GLY A 163 13.54 -11.07 0.64
CA GLY A 163 12.23 -11.62 0.97
C GLY A 163 11.10 -10.58 0.97
N ASP A 164 9.87 -11.05 0.76
CA ASP A 164 8.67 -10.22 0.78
C ASP A 164 7.82 -10.51 2.04
N LEU A 165 7.27 -9.44 2.59
CA LEU A 165 6.37 -9.46 3.74
C LEU A 165 5.05 -8.78 3.34
N TRP A 166 3.97 -9.55 3.40
CA TRP A 166 2.63 -9.05 3.14
C TRP A 166 1.79 -9.10 4.41
N ALA A 167 1.24 -7.96 4.80
CA ALA A 167 0.28 -7.89 5.88
C ALA A 167 -1.11 -7.57 5.33
N LYS A 168 -2.11 -8.25 5.89
CA LYS A 168 -3.53 -8.08 5.56
C LYS A 168 -4.31 -7.84 6.84
N THR A 169 -5.12 -6.80 6.87
CA THR A 169 -6.04 -6.53 7.97
C THR A 169 -7.48 -6.56 7.47
N SER A 170 -8.33 -7.31 8.17
CA SER A 170 -9.77 -7.33 7.91
C SER A 170 -10.50 -6.41 8.89
N GLY A 171 -11.60 -5.79 8.46
CA GLY A 171 -12.38 -4.88 9.29
C GLY A 171 -13.36 -4.03 8.50
N SER A 172 -13.82 -2.93 9.12
CA SER A 172 -14.62 -1.91 8.43
C SER A 172 -13.77 -1.11 7.44
N ARG A 173 -14.41 -0.48 6.45
CA ARG A 173 -13.72 0.42 5.50
C ARG A 173 -12.89 1.50 6.22
N LYS A 174 -13.44 2.09 7.28
CA LYS A 174 -12.77 3.11 8.11
C LYS A 174 -11.52 2.55 8.77
N LYS A 175 -11.61 1.37 9.42
CA LYS A 175 -10.45 0.71 10.04
C LYS A 175 -9.36 0.45 9.01
N SER A 176 -9.72 -0.10 7.85
CA SER A 176 -8.75 -0.39 6.78
C SER A 176 -8.09 0.87 6.22
N LEU A 177 -8.85 1.97 6.09
CA LEU A 177 -8.30 3.27 5.71
C LEU A 177 -7.29 3.78 6.75
N LEU A 178 -7.66 3.74 8.03
CA LEU A 178 -6.79 4.16 9.13
C LEU A 178 -5.52 3.29 9.20
N VAL A 179 -5.61 1.98 8.99
CA VAL A 179 -4.44 1.07 8.94
C VAL A 179 -3.49 1.50 7.82
N VAL A 180 -3.99 1.69 6.60
CA VAL A 180 -3.16 2.11 5.45
C VAL A 180 -2.54 3.48 5.69
N CYS A 181 -3.32 4.47 6.12
CA CYS A 181 -2.82 5.82 6.36
C CYS A 181 -1.77 5.85 7.49
N THR A 182 -2.05 5.16 8.60
CA THR A 182 -1.12 5.07 9.74
C THR A 182 0.18 4.39 9.32
N PHE A 183 0.10 3.30 8.55
CA PHE A 183 1.28 2.63 7.99
C PHE A 183 2.09 3.59 7.10
N LEU A 184 1.45 4.28 6.16
CA LEU A 184 2.15 5.19 5.24
C LEU A 184 2.84 6.34 6.01
N ILE A 185 2.16 6.97 6.96
CA ILE A 185 2.76 8.03 7.79
C ILE A 185 3.89 7.49 8.67
N MET A 186 3.76 6.29 9.24
CA MET A 186 4.80 5.67 10.08
C MET A 186 6.14 5.60 9.33
N PHE A 187 6.10 5.29 8.03
CA PHE A 187 7.24 5.17 7.13
C PHE A 187 7.51 6.43 6.28
N ASN A 188 6.95 7.59 6.66
CA ASN A 188 7.12 8.88 5.99
C ASN A 188 6.73 8.87 4.49
N ILE A 189 5.69 8.12 4.14
CA ILE A 189 5.10 8.07 2.80
C ILE A 189 3.81 8.88 2.79
N GLU A 190 3.68 9.81 1.85
CA GLU A 190 2.44 10.59 1.69
C GLU A 190 1.31 9.74 1.09
N PRO A 191 0.14 9.65 1.74
CA PRO A 191 -1.01 8.92 1.22
C PRO A 191 -1.66 9.67 0.05
N SER A 192 -2.00 8.92 -1.00
CA SER A 192 -2.77 9.40 -2.14
C SER A 192 -4.18 8.83 -2.08
N PHE A 193 -5.20 9.69 -2.26
CA PHE A 193 -6.60 9.30 -2.17
C PHE A 193 -7.27 9.36 -3.55
N ALA A 194 -8.12 8.37 -3.83
CA ALA A 194 -8.95 8.35 -5.03
C ALA A 194 -10.36 8.92 -4.79
N ASP A 195 -10.81 8.96 -3.54
CA ASP A 195 -12.12 9.50 -3.11
C ASP A 195 -11.89 10.67 -2.13
N ASP A 196 -12.53 11.80 -2.38
CA ASP A 196 -12.46 13.00 -1.54
C ASP A 196 -13.00 12.74 -0.12
N LYS A 197 -13.95 11.81 0.04
CA LYS A 197 -14.47 11.44 1.37
C LYS A 197 -13.42 10.77 2.23
N ASP A 198 -12.62 9.88 1.63
CA ASP A 198 -11.53 9.19 2.33
C ASP A 198 -10.45 10.20 2.73
N LYS A 199 -10.19 11.20 1.87
CA LYS A 199 -9.28 12.30 2.18
C LYS A 199 -9.78 13.15 3.36
N ILE A 200 -11.02 13.62 3.32
CA ILE A 200 -11.61 14.42 4.43
C ILE A 200 -11.57 13.64 5.74
N PHE A 201 -11.91 12.35 5.70
CA PHE A 201 -11.86 11.48 6.87
C PHE A 201 -10.45 11.36 7.43
N PHE A 202 -9.44 11.22 6.57
CA PHE A 202 -8.04 11.20 6.97
C PHE A 202 -7.60 12.54 7.56
N ASP A 203 -7.91 13.65 6.90
CA ASP A 203 -7.53 15.00 7.34
C ASP A 203 -8.10 15.30 8.74
N ASN A 204 -9.35 14.90 9.02
CA ASN A 204 -9.99 15.06 10.33
C ASN A 204 -9.32 14.24 11.45
N ASN A 205 -8.64 13.14 11.10
CA ASN A 205 -8.00 12.22 12.05
C ASN A 205 -6.46 12.34 12.07
N TYR A 206 -5.88 13.21 11.24
CA TYR A 206 -4.43 13.29 11.03
C TYR A 206 -3.65 13.60 12.32
N GLU A 207 -4.15 14.54 13.13
CA GLU A 207 -3.52 14.93 14.41
C GLU A 207 -3.48 13.75 15.38
N SER A 208 -4.62 13.03 15.52
CA SER A 208 -4.74 11.84 16.36
C SER A 208 -3.80 10.72 15.89
N ILE A 209 -3.74 10.48 14.57
CA ILE A 209 -2.83 9.49 13.98
C ILE A 209 -1.38 9.86 14.28
N SER A 210 -1.01 11.12 14.05
CA SER A 210 0.36 11.62 14.22
C SER A 210 0.81 11.54 15.69
N LEU A 211 -0.06 11.91 16.63
CA LEU A 211 0.21 11.80 18.07
C LEU A 211 0.50 10.35 18.47
N LEU A 212 -0.35 9.41 18.05
CA LEU A 212 -0.20 8.00 18.38
C LEU A 212 1.02 7.37 17.69
N ILE A 213 1.32 7.75 16.45
CA ILE A 213 2.54 7.33 15.76
C ILE A 213 3.79 7.78 16.52
N ASN A 214 3.84 9.05 16.96
CA ASN A 214 4.97 9.56 17.72
C ASN A 214 5.17 8.80 19.04
N LYS A 215 4.09 8.44 19.73
CA LYS A 215 4.15 7.57 20.91
C LYS A 215 4.75 6.21 20.56
N VAL A 216 4.29 5.57 19.49
CA VAL A 216 4.81 4.26 19.06
C VAL A 216 6.28 4.34 18.65
N LYS A 217 6.69 5.39 17.92
CA LYS A 217 8.10 5.61 17.54
C LYS A 217 8.99 5.73 18.77
N ASN A 218 8.55 6.46 19.78
CA ASN A 218 9.27 6.61 21.05
C ASN A 218 9.33 5.31 21.86
N ASP A 219 8.24 4.54 21.93
CA ASP A 219 8.22 3.28 22.70
C ASP A 219 9.10 2.19 22.10
N GLU A 220 9.20 2.16 20.78
CA GLU A 220 9.92 1.12 20.03
C GLU A 220 11.31 1.58 19.56
N ASN A 221 11.81 2.73 20.03
CA ASN A 221 13.09 3.33 19.63
C ASN A 221 13.29 3.36 18.10
N PHE A 222 12.25 3.76 17.37
CA PHE A 222 12.19 3.62 15.91
C PHE A 222 13.27 4.43 15.16
N GLU A 223 13.83 5.47 15.76
CA GLU A 223 14.88 6.32 15.17
C GLU A 223 16.32 5.88 15.53
N GLU A 224 16.49 4.95 16.48
CA GLU A 224 17.81 4.44 16.88
C GLU A 224 18.26 3.20 16.08
N VAL A 225 17.50 2.81 15.05
CA VAL A 225 17.72 1.63 14.20
C VAL A 225 18.09 2.04 12.77
#